data_AF-A0A3D0L7I6-F1
#
_entry.id   AF-A0A3D0L7I6-F1
#
_cell.length_a   1.000
_cell.length_b   1.000
_cell.length_c   1.000
_cell.angle_alpha   90.00
_cell.angle_beta   90.00
_cell.angle_gamma   90.00
#
_symmetry.space_group_name_H-M   'P 1'
#
loop_
_entity.id
_entity.type
_entity.pdbx_description
1 polymer ?
#
loop_
_entity_poly.entity_id
_entity_poly.type
_entity_poly.pdbx_seq_one_letter_code
_entity_poly.pdbx_strand_id
1 'polypeptide(L)'
;MTKINLTNCRTVSDGKSITELIARKDTLRLRLEAYRNLVNVASQNTRRATRTEIKILSTVDVKSLQKKSDLLAKELRRIDNSIQELNWQTELL
;
A
#
# COMPACT_ATOMS: atom_id res chain seq x y z
N MET A 1 10.85 21.82 -10.67
CA MET A 1 9.53 21.19 -10.41
C MET A 1 8.60 21.25 -11.62
N THR A 2 8.40 22.42 -12.25
CA THR A 2 7.44 22.58 -13.35
C THR A 2 7.67 21.62 -14.52
N LYS A 3 8.92 21.41 -14.94
CA LYS A 3 9.31 20.45 -15.99
C LYS A 3 8.91 19.01 -15.66
N ILE A 4 9.20 18.53 -14.44
CA ILE A 4 8.85 17.18 -13.97
C ILE A 4 7.33 16.97 -14.00
N ASN A 5 6.56 17.93 -13.48
CA ASN A 5 5.10 17.82 -13.48
C ASN A 5 4.53 17.80 -14.91
N LEU A 6 5.12 18.59 -15.81
CA LEU A 6 4.69 18.67 -17.20
C LEU A 6 5.01 17.37 -17.95
N THR A 7 6.17 16.78 -17.70
CA THR A 7 6.55 15.44 -18.21
C THR A 7 5.61 14.37 -17.67
N ASN A 8 5.41 14.29 -16.35
CA ASN A 8 4.56 13.29 -15.70
C ASN A 8 3.10 13.30 -16.20
N CYS A 9 2.56 14.49 -16.48
CA CYS A 9 1.21 14.63 -17.03
C CYS A 9 1.12 14.26 -18.52
N ARG A 10 2.21 14.34 -19.28
CA ARG A 10 2.23 14.08 -20.73
C ARG A 10 2.68 12.66 -21.08
N THR A 11 3.50 12.04 -20.25
CA THR A 11 3.96 10.66 -20.44
C THR A 11 2.84 9.69 -20.08
N VAL A 12 2.37 8.95 -21.08
CA VAL A 12 1.29 7.96 -20.95
C VAL A 12 1.89 6.57 -21.11
N SER A 13 1.54 5.66 -20.21
CA SER A 13 1.88 4.24 -20.28
C SER A 13 0.63 3.42 -20.00
N ASP A 14 0.38 2.40 -20.82
CA ASP A 14 -0.83 1.56 -20.77
C ASP A 14 -2.15 2.38 -20.67
N GLY A 15 -2.20 3.51 -21.39
CA GLY A 15 -3.36 4.40 -21.43
C GLY A 15 -3.58 5.24 -20.17
N LYS A 16 -2.62 5.27 -19.23
CA LYS A 16 -2.66 6.11 -18.02
C LYS A 16 -1.47 7.03 -17.93
N SER A 17 -1.66 8.23 -17.38
CA SER A 17 -0.53 9.14 -17.14
C SER A 17 0.32 8.67 -15.96
N ILE A 18 1.60 9.06 -15.92
CA ILE A 18 2.44 8.82 -14.74
C ILE A 18 1.81 9.44 -13.48
N THR A 19 1.17 10.61 -13.62
CA THR A 19 0.44 11.27 -12.52
C THR A 19 -0.70 10.41 -11.97
N GLU A 20 -1.48 9.73 -12.82
CA GLU A 20 -2.52 8.80 -12.39
C GLU A 20 -1.94 7.57 -11.70
N LEU A 21 -0.80 7.05 -12.17
CA LEU A 21 -0.10 5.94 -11.53
C LEU A 21 0.42 6.34 -10.14
N ILE A 22 0.96 7.55 -9.98
CA ILE A 22 1.39 8.11 -8.69
C ILE A 22 0.18 8.25 -7.75
N ALA A 23 -0.93 8.83 -8.21
CA ALA A 23 -2.14 8.95 -7.40
C ALA A 23 -2.66 7.59 -6.94
N ARG A 24 -2.66 6.59 -7.85
CA ARG A 24 -3.05 5.21 -7.51
C ARG A 24 -2.09 4.60 -6.48
N LYS A 25 -0.78 4.77 -6.65
CA LYS A 25 0.23 4.32 -5.68
C LYS A 25 -0.03 4.90 -4.29
N ASP A 26 -0.30 6.20 -4.20
CA ASP A 26 -0.53 6.87 -2.91
C ASP A 26 -1.78 6.35 -2.21
N THR A 27 -2.89 6.17 -2.95
CA THR A 27 -4.11 5.59 -2.37
C THR A 27 -3.92 4.13 -1.90
N LEU A 28 -3.15 3.33 -2.65
CA LEU A 28 -2.84 1.96 -2.27
C LEU A 28 -1.93 1.91 -1.04
N ARG A 29 -0.95 2.81 -0.95
CA ARG A 29 -0.07 2.94 0.20
C ARG A 29 -0.86 3.28 1.47
N LEU A 30 -1.78 4.25 1.38
CA LEU A 30 -2.65 4.63 2.50
C LEU A 30 -3.53 3.45 2.96
N ARG A 31 -4.14 2.73 2.01
CA ARG A 31 -4.93 1.53 2.32
C ARG A 31 -4.09 0.46 3.00
N LEU A 32 -2.90 0.17 2.47
CA LEU A 32 -2.00 -0.83 3.02
C LEU A 32 -1.59 -0.49 4.46
N GLU A 33 -1.30 0.77 4.74
CA GLU A 33 -0.97 1.25 6.08
C GLU A 33 -2.14 1.05 7.06
N ALA A 34 -3.36 1.40 6.66
CA ALA A 34 -4.55 1.17 7.46
C ALA A 34 -4.77 -0.32 7.79
N TYR A 35 -4.61 -1.21 6.79
CA TYR A 35 -4.72 -2.66 7.02
C TYR A 35 -3.62 -3.20 7.93
N ARG A 36 -2.38 -2.73 7.78
CA ARG A 36 -1.26 -3.12 8.65
C ARG A 36 -1.49 -2.69 10.08
N ASN A 37 -1.97 -1.47 10.30
CA ASN A 37 -2.28 -0.97 11.64
C ASN A 37 -3.39 -1.80 12.28
N LEU A 38 -4.46 -2.09 11.53
CA LEU A 38 -5.55 -2.95 12.00
C LEU A 38 -5.04 -4.35 12.37
N VAL A 39 -4.26 -5.00 11.50
CA VAL A 39 -3.67 -6.32 11.77
C VAL A 39 -2.78 -6.29 13.00
N ASN A 40 -1.93 -5.26 13.15
CA ASN A 40 -1.04 -5.11 14.30
C ASN A 40 -1.85 -5.03 15.61
N VAL A 41 -2.82 -4.12 15.68
CA VAL A 41 -3.69 -3.95 16.87
C VAL A 41 -4.48 -5.23 17.16
N ALA A 42 -5.07 -5.85 16.12
CA ALA A 42 -5.85 -7.08 16.28
C ALA A 42 -4.99 -8.29 16.68
N SER A 43 -3.69 -8.28 16.37
CA SER A 43 -2.76 -9.34 16.76
C SER A 43 -2.24 -9.20 18.20
N GLN A 44 -2.35 -8.01 18.79
CA GLN A 44 -1.92 -7.72 20.16
C GLN A 44 -2.94 -8.22 21.17
N ASN A 45 -3.06 -9.54 21.30
CA ASN A 45 -3.80 -10.15 22.41
C ASN A 45 -2.89 -10.15 23.64
N THR A 46 -3.28 -9.40 24.68
CA THR A 46 -2.54 -9.32 25.95
C THR A 46 -2.25 -10.72 26.51
N ARG A 47 -0.98 -10.96 26.85
CA ARG A 47 -0.55 -12.21 27.50
C ARG A 47 -1.08 -12.23 28.93
N ARG A 48 -1.87 -13.26 29.25
CA ARG A 48 -2.38 -13.47 30.63
C ARG A 48 -1.33 -14.16 31.50
N ALA A 49 -1.23 -13.72 32.74
CA ALA A 49 -0.42 -14.38 33.77
C ALA A 49 -1.25 -15.45 34.49
N THR A 50 -2.53 -15.16 34.77
CA THR A 50 -3.41 -16.04 35.55
C THR A 50 -4.64 -16.51 34.76
N ARG A 51 -5.18 -17.68 35.10
CA ARG A 51 -6.35 -18.28 34.42
C ARG A 51 -7.68 -17.56 34.72
N THR A 52 -7.74 -16.72 35.75
CA THR A 52 -8.93 -15.97 36.18
C THR A 52 -9.12 -14.63 35.46
N GLU A 53 -8.12 -14.16 34.69
CA GLU A 53 -8.18 -12.89 33.95
C GLU A 53 -9.07 -12.99 32.70
N ILE A 54 -9.78 -11.90 32.37
CA ILE A 54 -10.66 -11.79 31.20
C ILE A 54 -9.83 -11.96 29.92
N LYS A 55 -10.30 -12.83 29.02
CA LYS A 55 -9.62 -13.10 27.74
C LYS A 55 -9.95 -12.01 26.72
N ILE A 56 -8.94 -11.32 26.22
CA ILE A 56 -9.06 -10.43 25.07
C ILE A 56 -8.93 -11.27 23.80
N LEU A 57 -9.93 -11.17 22.92
CA LEU A 57 -9.98 -11.85 21.63
C LEU A 57 -10.14 -10.82 20.53
N SER A 58 -9.47 -11.05 19.40
CA SER A 58 -9.69 -10.26 18.19
C SER A 58 -11.10 -10.50 17.66
N THR A 59 -11.84 -9.42 17.42
CA THR A 59 -13.15 -9.46 16.76
C THR A 59 -13.04 -9.70 15.25
N VAL A 60 -11.84 -9.56 14.69
CA VAL A 60 -11.57 -9.65 13.25
C VAL A 60 -10.66 -10.84 12.92
N ASP A 61 -10.87 -11.44 11.74
CA ASP A 61 -9.99 -12.49 11.23
C ASP A 61 -8.67 -11.89 10.72
N VAL A 62 -7.68 -11.89 11.61
CA VAL A 62 -6.32 -11.39 11.36
C VAL A 62 -5.68 -12.07 10.15
N LYS A 63 -5.92 -13.38 9.95
CA LYS A 63 -5.30 -14.14 8.85
C LYS A 63 -5.82 -13.69 7.48
N SER A 64 -7.12 -13.48 7.36
CA SER A 64 -7.71 -12.96 6.12
C SER A 64 -7.24 -11.54 5.80
N LEU A 65 -7.11 -10.69 6.83
CA LEU A 65 -6.67 -9.30 6.69
C LEU A 65 -5.19 -9.21 6.34
N GLN A 66 -4.35 -10.07 6.92
CA GLN A 66 -2.95 -10.18 6.57
C GLN A 66 -2.77 -10.58 5.10
N LYS A 67 -3.52 -11.57 4.61
CA LYS A 67 -3.53 -11.93 3.18
C LYS A 67 -3.93 -10.75 2.28
N LYS A 68 -4.93 -9.96 2.67
CA LYS A 68 -5.34 -8.76 1.92
C LYS A 68 -4.21 -7.72 1.88
N SER A 69 -3.55 -7.48 3.01
CA SER A 69 -2.37 -6.60 3.09
C SER A 69 -1.24 -7.09 2.17
N ASP A 70 -0.96 -8.39 2.14
CA ASP A 70 0.09 -8.95 1.29
C ASP A 70 -0.20 -8.78 -0.20
N LEU A 71 -1.47 -8.97 -0.61
CA LEU A 71 -1.91 -8.72 -1.99
C LEU A 71 -1.77 -7.24 -2.37
N LEU A 72 -2.19 -6.33 -1.50
CA LEU A 72 -2.03 -4.88 -1.70
C LEU A 72 -0.55 -4.48 -1.79
N ALA A 73 0.31 -5.06 -0.96
CA ALA A 73 1.75 -4.82 -1.01
C ALA A 73 2.38 -5.31 -2.33
N LYS A 74 1.91 -6.44 -2.87
CA LYS A 74 2.33 -6.94 -4.18
C LYS A 74 1.90 -5.99 -5.30
N GLU A 75 0.66 -5.51 -5.28
CA GLU A 75 0.16 -4.56 -6.28
C GLU A 75 0.93 -3.24 -6.23
N LEU A 76 1.20 -2.71 -5.03
CA LEU A 76 1.98 -1.50 -4.82
C LEU A 76 3.38 -1.62 -5.44
N ARG A 77 4.08 -2.73 -5.17
CA ARG A 77 5.41 -2.99 -5.77
C ARG A 77 5.38 -3.06 -7.29
N ARG A 78 4.32 -3.65 -7.88
CA ARG A 78 4.20 -3.71 -9.34
C ARG A 78 4.02 -2.32 -9.95
N ILE A 79 3.20 -1.48 -9.34
CA ILE A 79 3.00 -0.09 -9.79
C ILE A 79 4.28 0.71 -9.60
N ASP A 80 4.98 0.54 -8.48
CA ASP A 80 6.27 1.19 -8.24
C ASP A 80 7.31 0.83 -9.30
N ASN A 81 7.44 -0.45 -9.63
CA ASN A 81 8.38 -0.89 -10.66
C ASN A 81 8.03 -0.29 -12.03
N SER A 82 6.75 -0.25 -12.38
CA SER A 82 6.31 0.37 -13.64
C SER A 82 6.59 1.88 -13.66
N ILE A 83 6.36 2.59 -12.56
CA ILE A 83 6.72 4.02 -12.46
C ILE A 83 8.23 4.21 -12.59
N GLN A 84 9.04 3.37 -11.96
CA GLN A 84 10.49 3.46 -12.06
C GLN A 84 10.98 3.17 -13.49
N GLU A 85 10.47 2.11 -14.13
CA GLU A 85 10.76 1.79 -15.52
C GLU A 85 10.44 2.98 -16.44
N LEU A 86 9.27 3.59 -16.28
CA LEU A 86 8.89 4.78 -17.05
C LEU A 86 9.83 5.95 -16.79
N ASN A 87 10.17 6.23 -15.53
CA ASN A 87 11.12 7.28 -15.19
C ASN A 87 12.49 7.08 -15.86
N TRP A 88 12.92 5.83 -16.06
CA TRP A 88 14.17 5.51 -16.77
C TRP A 88 14.07 5.62 -18.29
N GLN A 89 12.87 5.42 -18.86
CA GLN A 89 12.63 5.49 -20.31
C GLN A 89 12.24 6.89 -20.81
N THR A 90 11.80 7.78 -19.91
CA THR A 90 11.34 9.12 -20.26
C THR A 90 12.44 10.17 -20.07
N GLU A 91 12.80 10.86 -21.15
CA GLU A 91 13.64 12.06 -21.05
C GLU A 91 12.86 13.25 -20.48
N LEU A 92 13.56 14.07 -19.70
CA LEU A 92 12.96 15.27 -19.10
C LEU A 92 12.84 16.38 -20.16
N LEU A 93 11.61 16.82 -20.41
CA LEU A 93 11.29 17.99 -21.24
C LEU A 93 11.84 19.31 -20.66
#